data_AF-A0A819EZX1-F1
#
_entry.id   AF-A0A819EZX1-F1
#
_cell.length_a   1.000
_cell.length_b   1.000
_cell.length_c   1.000
_cell.angle_alpha   90.00
_cell.angle_beta   90.00
_cell.angle_gamma   90.00
#
_symmetry.space_group_name_H-M   'P 1'
#
loop_
_entity.id
_entity.type
_entity.pdbx_description
1 polymer ?
#
loop_
_entity_poly.entity_id
_entity_poly.type
_entity_poly.pdbx_seq_one_letter_code
_entity_poly.pdbx_strand_id
1 'polypeptide(L)'
;MPIEVIVAGLPRTGTTSMKMALEQLGFAKTMHTDSCINDPKLAAAWREIYANHLEKTWTSQDWRDFFDKRFPGYVAGVDSPFADFAVEIAQAYPEAKVCKGKTNYT
;
A
#
# COMPACT_ATOMS: atom_id res chain seq x y z
N MET A 1 -5.31 -0.21 12.53
CA MET A 1 -4.66 -1.54 12.65
C MET A 1 -3.32 -1.42 11.95
N PRO A 2 -2.24 -2.05 12.46
CA PRO A 2 -0.94 -1.93 11.82
C PRO A 2 -0.92 -2.60 10.45
N ILE A 3 -0.05 -2.13 9.56
CA ILE A 3 0.24 -2.84 8.30
C ILE A 3 1.08 -4.07 8.63
N GLU A 4 0.66 -5.22 8.13
CA GLU A 4 1.26 -6.53 8.38
C GLU A 4 1.98 -7.09 7.14
N VAL A 5 1.48 -6.78 5.93
CA VAL A 5 2.05 -7.26 4.67
C VAL A 5 2.18 -6.14 3.64
N ILE A 6 3.38 -5.97 3.10
CA ILE A 6 3.71 -4.99 2.07
C ILE A 6 4.14 -5.76 0.83
N VAL A 7 3.41 -5.61 -0.27
CA VAL A 7 3.82 -6.19 -1.56
C VAL A 7 4.31 -5.07 -2.47
N ALA A 8 5.64 -5.00 -2.63
CA ALA A 8 6.34 -4.12 -3.57
C ALA A 8 6.26 -4.69 -5.00
N GLY A 9 5.03 -4.94 -5.48
CA GLY A 9 4.74 -5.35 -6.85
C GLY A 9 4.09 -4.20 -7.61
N LEU A 10 4.69 -3.82 -8.74
CA LEU A 10 4.18 -2.75 -9.60
C LEU A 10 2.91 -3.19 -10.35
N PRO A 11 2.16 -2.23 -10.93
CA PRO A 11 1.03 -2.55 -11.78
C PRO A 11 1.38 -3.60 -12.83
N ARG A 12 0.44 -4.51 -13.08
CA ARG A 12 0.54 -5.59 -14.09
C ARG A 12 1.53 -6.71 -13.76
N THR A 13 2.07 -6.79 -12.53
CA THR A 13 2.89 -7.93 -12.07
C THR A 13 2.09 -8.96 -11.25
N GLY A 14 0.81 -9.15 -11.57
CA GLY A 14 -0.07 -10.09 -10.83
C GLY A 14 -0.63 -9.55 -9.51
N THR A 15 -0.68 -8.23 -9.33
CA THR A 15 -1.15 -7.55 -8.11
C THR A 15 -2.59 -7.89 -7.74
N THR A 16 -3.49 -8.03 -8.72
CA THR A 16 -4.88 -8.45 -8.48
C THR A 16 -4.96 -9.87 -7.92
N SER A 17 -4.22 -10.82 -8.50
CA SER A 17 -4.15 -12.19 -7.97
C SER A 17 -3.54 -12.21 -6.57
N MET A 18 -2.53 -11.37 -6.32
CA MET A 18 -1.92 -11.24 -5.00
C MET A 18 -2.90 -10.70 -3.96
N LYS A 19 -3.68 -9.67 -4.31
CA LYS A 19 -4.75 -9.14 -3.45
C LYS A 19 -5.73 -10.25 -3.05
N MET A 20 -6.22 -11.01 -4.03
CA MET A 20 -7.15 -12.13 -3.78
C MET A 20 -6.54 -13.20 -2.88
N ALA A 21 -5.26 -13.55 -3.09
CA ALA A 21 -4.57 -14.53 -2.26
C ALA A 21 -4.42 -14.04 -0.80
N LEU A 22 -4.07 -12.78 -0.60
CA LEU A 22 -3.95 -12.17 0.73
C LEU A 22 -5.31 -12.14 1.45
N GLU A 23 -6.37 -11.77 0.75
CA GLU A 23 -7.73 -11.79 1.31
C GLU A 23 -8.16 -13.21 1.72
N GLN A 24 -7.83 -14.24 0.94
CA GLN A 24 -8.08 -15.64 1.29
C GLN A 24 -7.27 -16.10 2.53
N LEU A 25 -6.07 -15.57 2.72
CA LEU A 25 -5.21 -15.86 3.87
C LEU A 25 -5.62 -15.11 5.16
N GLY A 26 -6.69 -14.30 5.10
CA GLY A 26 -7.21 -13.56 6.26
C GLY A 26 -6.82 -12.08 6.30
N PHE A 27 -6.02 -11.59 5.35
CA PHE A 27 -5.74 -10.15 5.18
C PHE A 27 -6.89 -9.46 4.43
N ALA A 28 -8.10 -9.56 4.99
CA ALA A 28 -9.37 -9.28 4.32
C ALA A 28 -9.51 -7.86 3.74
N LYS A 29 -8.77 -6.88 4.28
CA LYS A 29 -8.62 -5.56 3.67
C LYS A 29 -7.20 -5.39 3.17
N THR A 30 -7.01 -5.77 1.91
CA THR A 30 -5.78 -5.56 1.15
C THR A 30 -5.96 -4.39 0.17
N MET A 31 -5.12 -3.38 0.29
CA MET A 31 -5.15 -2.20 -0.58
C MET A 31 -4.62 -2.54 -1.97
N HIS A 32 -5.30 -2.04 -2.99
CA HIS A 32 -4.94 -2.21 -4.40
C HIS A 32 -5.50 -1.01 -5.18
N THR A 33 -5.07 -0.78 -6.42
CA THR A 33 -5.50 0.38 -7.23
C THR A 33 -7.03 0.50 -7.34
N ASP A 34 -7.74 -0.63 -7.39
CA ASP A 34 -9.21 -0.70 -7.41
C ASP A 34 -9.85 -0.04 -6.17
N SER A 35 -9.17 -0.06 -5.02
CA SER A 35 -9.62 0.62 -3.81
C SER A 35 -9.69 2.13 -4.01
N CYS A 36 -8.75 2.70 -4.78
CA CYS A 36 -8.76 4.13 -5.11
C CYS A 36 -9.83 4.48 -6.17
N ILE A 37 -10.19 3.54 -7.04
CA ILE A 37 -11.27 3.73 -8.02
C ILE A 37 -12.62 3.77 -7.28
N ASN A 38 -12.80 2.91 -6.28
CA ASN A 38 -14.05 2.77 -5.55
C ASN A 38 -14.23 3.81 -4.43
N ASP A 39 -13.16 4.45 -3.97
CA ASP A 39 -13.20 5.49 -2.94
C ASP A 39 -12.46 6.77 -3.39
N PRO A 40 -13.20 7.81 -3.84
CA PRO A 40 -12.62 9.08 -4.24
C PRO A 40 -11.82 9.80 -3.15
N LYS A 41 -12.16 9.58 -1.86
CA LYS A 41 -11.41 10.18 -0.74
C LYS A 41 -10.05 9.52 -0.59
N LEU A 42 -9.99 8.20 -0.82
CA LEU A 42 -8.76 7.43 -0.87
C LEU A 42 -7.84 7.95 -1.99
N ALA A 43 -8.41 8.12 -3.19
CA ALA A 43 -7.67 8.66 -4.32
C ALA A 43 -7.14 10.08 -4.05
N ALA A 44 -7.94 10.94 -3.42
CA ALA A 44 -7.52 12.29 -3.05
C ALA A 44 -6.35 12.27 -2.04
N ALA A 45 -6.43 11.42 -1.01
CA ALA A 45 -5.38 11.28 -0.01
C ALA A 45 -4.04 10.85 -0.62
N TRP A 46 -4.06 9.90 -1.56
CA TRP A 46 -2.85 9.49 -2.28
C TRP A 46 -2.30 10.60 -3.19
N ARG A 47 -3.17 11.34 -3.89
CA ARG A 47 -2.74 12.50 -4.70
C ARG A 47 -2.04 13.56 -3.85
N GLU A 48 -2.53 13.83 -2.64
CA GLU A 48 -1.87 14.75 -1.70
C GLU A 48 -0.45 14.26 -1.36
N ILE A 49 -0.25 12.95 -1.15
CA ILE A 49 1.09 12.40 -0.92
C ILE A 49 1.96 12.61 -2.16
N TYR A 50 1.52 12.19 -3.34
CA TYR A 50 2.31 12.38 -4.57
C TYR A 50 2.64 13.84 -4.85
N ALA A 51 1.73 14.77 -4.59
CA ALA A 51 2.00 16.19 -4.81
C ALA A 51 3.11 16.72 -3.89
N ASN A 52 3.21 16.20 -2.67
CA ASN A 52 4.12 16.72 -1.65
C ASN A 52 5.38 15.85 -1.43
N HIS A 53 5.46 14.64 -1.99
CA HIS A 53 6.54 13.69 -1.65
C HIS A 53 7.95 14.18 -2.02
N LEU A 54 8.08 15.05 -3.04
CA LEU A 54 9.36 15.64 -3.43
C LEU A 54 9.77 16.83 -2.55
N GLU A 55 8.81 17.48 -1.90
CA GLU A 55 9.03 18.69 -1.11
C GLU A 55 9.03 18.43 0.40
N LYS A 56 8.41 17.32 0.81
CA LYS A 56 8.24 16.94 2.21
C LYS A 56 8.67 15.49 2.43
N THR A 57 9.68 15.30 3.27
CA THR A 57 10.00 13.99 3.83
C THR A 57 9.03 13.66 4.95
N TRP A 58 8.29 12.57 4.80
CA TRP A 58 7.38 12.06 5.83
C TRP A 58 8.14 11.21 6.84
N THR A 59 7.87 11.40 8.12
CA THR A 59 8.40 10.55 9.18
C THR A 59 7.63 9.23 9.25
N SER A 60 8.19 8.22 9.93
CA SER A 60 7.47 6.98 10.23
C SER A 60 6.14 7.23 10.96
N GLN A 61 6.05 8.29 11.78
CA GLN A 61 4.81 8.63 12.47
C GLN A 61 3.77 9.24 11.52
N ASP A 62 4.19 10.08 10.57
CA ASP A 62 3.28 10.64 9.56
C ASP A 62 2.62 9.54 8.72
N TRP A 63 3.40 8.52 8.34
CA TRP A 63 2.88 7.34 7.64
C TRP A 63 1.87 6.57 8.48
N ARG A 64 2.19 6.28 9.76
CA ARG A 64 1.27 5.60 10.67
C ARG A 64 -0.04 6.37 10.83
N ASP A 65 0.05 7.67 11.08
CA ASP A 65 -1.09 8.57 11.20
C ASP A 65 -1.95 8.59 9.93
N PHE A 66 -1.31 8.56 8.75
CA PHE A 66 -2.02 8.53 7.48
C PHE A 66 -2.80 7.23 7.30
N PHE A 67 -2.20 6.06 7.56
CA PHE A 67 -2.93 4.79 7.49
C PHE A 67 -4.05 4.71 8.53
N ASP A 68 -3.80 5.14 9.77
CA ASP A 68 -4.82 5.11 10.83
C ASP A 68 -6.01 6.05 10.51
N LYS A 69 -5.76 7.25 9.96
CA LYS A 69 -6.80 8.24 9.67
C LYS A 69 -7.53 7.98 8.34
N ARG A 70 -6.79 7.61 7.30
CA ARG A 70 -7.29 7.59 5.91
C ARG A 70 -7.56 6.17 5.41
N PHE A 71 -7.01 5.13 6.07
CA PHE A 71 -7.10 3.73 5.63
C PHE A 71 -7.52 2.79 6.77
N PRO A 72 -8.61 3.07 7.50
CA PRO A 72 -9.00 2.26 8.63
C PRO A 72 -9.29 0.81 8.21
N GLY A 73 -8.58 -0.11 8.89
CA GLY A 73 -8.75 -1.54 8.74
C GLY A 73 -7.97 -2.19 7.60
N TYR A 74 -7.24 -1.42 6.77
CA TYR A 74 -6.28 -2.01 5.85
C TYR A 74 -5.08 -2.57 6.62
N VAL A 75 -4.73 -3.81 6.33
CA VAL A 75 -3.63 -4.55 6.98
C VAL A 75 -2.58 -5.03 5.99
N ALA A 76 -2.88 -4.96 4.70
CA ALA A 76 -1.95 -5.26 3.63
C ALA A 76 -2.12 -4.32 2.45
N GLY A 77 -1.10 -4.22 1.59
CA GLY A 77 -1.19 -3.44 0.36
C GLY A 77 -0.32 -3.99 -0.76
N VAL A 78 -0.84 -3.85 -1.98
CA VAL A 78 -0.24 -4.24 -3.26
C VAL A 78 -0.50 -3.12 -4.28
N ASP A 79 0.23 -3.13 -5.39
CA ASP A 79 0.02 -2.22 -6.52
C ASP A 79 0.25 -0.74 -6.21
N SER A 80 0.29 0.11 -7.23
CA SER A 80 0.28 1.56 -7.04
C SER A 80 -1.12 1.99 -6.56
N PRO A 81 -1.23 2.95 -5.63
CA PRO A 81 -0.16 3.80 -5.12
C PRO A 81 0.63 3.25 -3.92
N PHE A 82 0.17 2.17 -3.28
CA PHE A 82 0.78 1.65 -2.05
C PHE A 82 2.22 1.15 -2.26
N ALA A 83 2.46 0.39 -3.32
CA ALA A 83 3.75 -0.20 -3.64
C ALA A 83 4.83 0.84 -3.99
N ASP A 84 4.42 2.04 -4.42
CA ASP A 84 5.35 3.12 -4.77
C ASP A 84 6.08 3.65 -3.53
N PHE A 85 5.47 3.52 -2.35
CA PHE A 85 6.01 3.96 -1.06
C PHE A 85 6.41 2.78 -0.16
N ALA A 86 6.69 1.61 -0.74
CA ALA A 86 6.93 0.39 0.04
C ALA A 86 8.11 0.51 1.02
N VAL A 87 9.13 1.32 0.69
CA VAL A 87 10.30 1.52 1.55
C VAL A 87 9.92 2.32 2.80
N GLU A 88 9.24 3.44 2.62
CA GLU A 88 8.80 4.33 3.69
C GLU A 88 7.79 3.64 4.60
N ILE A 89 6.87 2.87 4.00
CA ILE A 89 5.90 2.08 4.75
C ILE A 89 6.62 0.98 5.56
N ALA A 90 7.61 0.28 4.99
CA ALA A 90 8.38 -0.72 5.72
C ALA A 90 9.21 -0.10 6.86
N GLN A 91 9.71 1.12 6.69
CA GLN A 91 10.35 1.87 7.78
C GLN A 91 9.36 2.27 8.88
N ALA A 92 8.11 2.56 8.52
CA ALA A 92 7.06 2.90 9.48
C ALA A 92 6.52 1.67 10.25
N TYR A 93 6.54 0.49 9.62
CA TYR A 93 6.08 -0.78 10.14
C TYR A 93 7.17 -1.86 10.00
N PRO A 94 8.22 -1.86 10.84
CA PRO A 94 9.35 -2.77 10.71
C PRO A 94 9.00 -4.26 10.90
N GLU A 95 7.88 -4.55 11.56
CA GLU A 95 7.37 -5.92 11.74
C GLU A 95 6.58 -6.43 10.53
N ALA A 96 6.28 -5.55 9.55
CA ALA A 96 5.54 -5.93 8.36
C ALA A 96 6.40 -6.81 7.44
N LYS A 97 5.80 -7.87 6.90
CA LYS A 97 6.47 -8.74 5.93
C LYS A 97 6.47 -8.07 4.56
N VAL A 98 7.64 -7.99 3.93
CA VAL A 98 7.79 -7.41 2.59
C VAL A 98 7.93 -8.50 1.54
N CYS A 99 7.07 -8.47 0.51
CA CYS A 99 7.12 -9.36 -0.64
C CYS A 99 7.40 -8.56 -1.91
N LYS A 100 8.18 -9.14 -2.84
CA LYS A 100 8.45 -8.54 -4.15
C LYS A 100 7.59 -9.20 -5.22
N GLY A 101 6.81 -8.41 -5.96
CA GLY A 101 6.18 -8.88 -7.19
C GLY A 101 7.22 -8.98 -8.30
N LYS A 102 7.37 -10.15 -8.94
CA LYS A 102 8.25 -10.32 -10.10
C LYS A 102 7.45 -10.96 -11.22
N THR A 103 7.55 -10.37 -12.41
CA THR A 103 7.16 -11.01 -13.67
C THR A 103 8.36 -11.01 -14.60
N ASN A 104 8.47 -12.03 -15.46
CA ASN A 104 9.47 -12.04 -16.52
C ASN A 104 8.85 -11.35 -17.75
N TYR A 105 9.46 -10.27 -18.21
CA TYR A 105 9.20 -9.75 -19.55
C TYR A 105 10.16 -10.50 -20.47
N THR A 106 9.64 -11.41 -21.29
CA THR A 106 10.36 -12.00 -22.44
C THR A 106 10.39 -11.02 -23.59
#